data_AF-A0A382G380-F1
#
_entry.id   AF-A0A382G380-F1
#
_cell.length_a   1.000
_cell.length_b   1.000
_cell.length_c   1.000
_cell.angle_alpha   90.00
_cell.angle_beta   90.00
_cell.angle_gamma   90.00
#
_symmetry.space_group_name_H-M   'P 1'
#
loop_
_entity.id
_entity.type
_entity.pdbx_description
1 polymer ?
#
loop_
_entity_poly.entity_id
_entity_poly.type
_entity_poly.pdbx_seq_one_letter_code
_entity_poly.pdbx_strand_id
1 'polypeptide(L)' 'MSEITYKASCFCGSVEIETSGTPAMMGYCHCKDCASWSAS' A
#
# COMPACT_ATOMS: atom_id res chain seq x y z
N MET A 1 -18.16 14.54 -1.21
CA MET A 1 -16.76 14.60 -0.74
C MET A 1 -15.94 13.86 -1.79
N SER A 2 -15.04 14.53 -2.50
CA SER A 2 -14.29 13.89 -3.60
C SER A 2 -13.24 12.98 -2.99
N GLU A 3 -13.36 11.67 -3.20
CA GLU A 3 -12.42 10.69 -2.67
C GLU A 3 -11.09 10.71 -3.46
N ILE A 4 -9.96 10.66 -2.76
CA ILE A 4 -8.63 10.55 -3.39
C ILE A 4 -8.46 9.12 -3.86
N THR A 5 -8.05 8.95 -5.12
CA THR A 5 -7.77 7.65 -5.73
C THR A 5 -6.25 7.43 -5.84
N TYR A 6 -5.82 6.24 -5.46
CA TYR A 6 -4.44 5.78 -5.49
C TYR A 6 -4.32 4.59 -6.43
N LYS A 7 -3.38 4.68 -7.37
CA LYS A 7 -3.02 3.59 -8.28
C LYS A 7 -1.76 2.91 -7.80
N ALA A 8 -1.74 1.58 -7.86
CA ALA A 8 -0.59 0.76 -7.51
C ALA A 8 -0.41 -0.35 -8.55
N SER A 9 0.81 -0.85 -8.67
CA SER A 9 1.13 -1.98 -9.54
C SER A 9 2.13 -2.91 -8.87
N CYS A 10 2.07 -4.19 -9.22
CA CYS A 10 3.07 -5.17 -8.79
C CYS A 10 4.32 -5.06 -9.65
N PHE A 11 5.49 -5.32 -9.06
CA PHE A 11 6.78 -5.30 -9.75
C PHE A 11 6.88 -6.28 -10.93
N CYS A 12 6.04 -7.32 -10.99
CA CYS A 12 5.98 -8.22 -12.15
C CYS A 12 5.35 -7.58 -13.40
N GLY A 13 4.77 -6.38 -13.28
CA GLY A 13 4.17 -5.62 -14.39
C GLY A 13 2.83 -6.14 -14.90
N SER A 14 2.34 -7.28 -14.38
CA SER A 14 1.08 -7.91 -14.84
C SER A 14 -0.13 -7.58 -13.97
N VAL A 15 0.07 -6.89 -12.84
CA VAL A 15 -1.00 -6.65 -11.85
C VAL A 15 -1.08 -5.15 -11.56
N GLU A 16 -2.28 -4.61 -11.72
CA GLU A 16 -2.63 -3.21 -11.43
C GLU A 16 -3.81 -3.18 -10.44
N ILE A 17 -3.79 -2.22 -9.52
CA ILE A 17 -4.79 -2.07 -8.47
C ILE A 17 -5.12 -0.57 -8.33
N GLU A 18 -6.38 -0.27 -8.03
CA GLU A 18 -6.86 1.07 -7.70
C GLU A 18 -7.64 1.04 -6.38
N THR A 19 -7.42 2.03 -5.52
CA THR A 19 -8.15 2.19 -4.25
C THR A 19 -8.49 3.65 -4.02
N SER A 20 -9.58 3.94 -3.34
CA SER A 20 -10.02 5.30 -3.03
C SER A 20 -10.33 5.49 -1.55
N GLY A 21 -10.31 6.74 -1.09
CA GLY A 21 -10.68 7.11 0.27
C GLY A 21 -9.49 7.26 1.22
N THR A 22 -9.78 7.57 2.48
CA THR A 22 -8.74 7.80 3.49
C THR A 22 -8.26 6.48 4.10
N PRO A 23 -6.95 6.30 4.36
CA PRO A 23 -6.44 5.13 5.06
C PRO A 23 -7.12 4.95 6.42
N ALA A 24 -7.52 3.71 6.74
CA ALA A 24 -8.09 3.39 8.05
C ALA A 24 -7.03 3.43 9.17
N MET A 25 -5.77 3.15 8.85
CA MET A 25 -4.64 3.15 9.78
C MET A 25 -3.34 3.41 9.00
N MET A 26 -2.43 4.19 9.59
CA MET A 26 -1.05 4.34 9.14
C MET A 26 -0.13 4.13 10.34
N GLY A 27 0.85 3.23 10.22
CA GLY A 27 1.75 2.93 11.34
C GLY A 27 2.88 1.99 10.95
N TYR A 28 3.86 1.86 11.85
CA TYR A 28 4.98 0.94 11.69
C TYR A 28 4.70 -0.38 12.42
N CYS A 29 4.89 -1.50 11.73
CA CYS A 29 4.83 -2.83 12.33
C CYS A 29 6.24 -3.39 12.47
N HIS A 30 6.59 -3.91 13.65
CA HIS A 30 7.92 -4.43 13.97
C HIS A 30 8.06 -5.95 13.82
N CYS A 31 7.05 -6.65 13.28
CA CYS A 31 7.22 -8.07 13.01
C CYS A 31 8.24 -8.28 11.87
N LYS A 32 8.87 -9.46 11.86
CA LYS A 32 9.93 -9.80 10.89
C LYS A 32 9.45 -9.65 9.44
N ASP A 33 8.21 -10.03 9.16
CA ASP A 33 7.65 -10.02 7.80
C ASP A 33 7.45 -8.58 7.30
N CYS A 34 6.80 -7.73 8.10
CA CYS A 34 6.60 -6.33 7.74
C CYS A 34 7.93 -5.58 7.61
N ALA A 35 8.88 -5.83 8.53
CA ALA A 35 10.20 -5.22 8.45
C ALA A 35 10.92 -5.56 7.13
N SER A 36 10.77 -6.79 6.62
CA SER A 36 11.37 -7.21 5.35
C SER A 36 10.77 -6.53 4.10
N TRP A 37 9.55 -6.01 4.21
CA TRP A 37 8.83 -5.39 3.09
C TRP A 37 8.87 -3.86 3.13
N SER A 38 8.95 -3.25 4.33
CA SER A 38 8.83 -1.79 4.49
C SER A 38 10.13 -1.02 4.27
N ALA A 39 11.30 -1.65 4.41
CA ALA A 39 12.61 -1.07 4.13
C ALA A 39 13.70 -2.16 4.10
N SER A 40 14.73 -1.99 3.28
CA SER A 40 16.06 -2.57 3.53
C SER A 40 16.92 -1.54 4.23
#